data_AF-A0A6G2Q645-F1
#
_entry.id   AF-A0A6G2Q645-F1
#
_cell.length_a   1.000
_cell.length_b   1.000
_cell.length_c   1.000
_cell.angle_alpha   90.00
_cell.angle_beta   90.00
_cell.angle_gamma   90.00
#
_symmetry.space_group_name_H-M   'P 1'
#
loop_
_entity.id
_entity.type
_entity.pdbx_description
1 polymer ?
#
loop_
_entity_poly.entity_id
_entity_poly.type
_entity_poly.pdbx_seq_one_letter_code
_entity_poly.pdbx_strand_id
1 'polypeptide(L)'
;VGPNFAFDLCAQNITDEELTTLDLSRLRQVFCGSEPVSGNTMERFEERFAPVGFDPGSLIPCYGLAEATLFVSGKPETADTIRTEQLDKTALEQGRAHRTHPNGDAADSESGAADAGTVKVVSCGIIADGHEVLIVDPHTLTPLTDGETGEIWVHGASVAAGYLGRPELTARTFGARPAGTADDHRTYLRTGDLGFLLDGELFVTGRLKDLIVISGRNLHPQDIENSVLRAHQDLRRIAAFALPHATRDEEEVVLVAEFRGTAREFAAQEKELLEKMTAAVTEDHGVRPGRIHIGPPGCVLMTTSGKVRRRDTRKAYLDGTLKTFPAPADTTTAAAPAGGPAGTPAGVS
;
A
#
# COMPACT_ATOMS: atom_id res chain seq x y z
N VAL A 1 -17.25 -3.65 -4.12
CA VAL A 1 -15.82 -3.83 -3.78
C VAL A 1 -15.19 -2.46 -3.60
N GLY A 2 -14.73 -2.14 -2.40
CA GLY A 2 -13.97 -0.92 -2.09
C GLY A 2 -12.48 -1.24 -1.90
N PRO A 3 -11.56 -0.32 -2.25
CA PRO A 3 -10.16 -0.41 -1.86
C PRO A 3 -9.99 -0.23 -0.36
N ASN A 4 -8.93 -0.80 0.23
CA ASN A 4 -8.62 -0.72 1.65
C ASN A 4 -8.65 0.73 2.17
N PHE A 5 -8.05 1.68 1.45
CA PHE A 5 -8.02 3.08 1.89
C PHE A 5 -9.42 3.71 2.02
N ALA A 6 -10.45 3.21 1.30
CA ALA A 6 -11.80 3.77 1.40
C ALA A 6 -12.40 3.52 2.79
N PHE A 7 -12.06 2.39 3.42
CA PHE A 7 -12.48 2.07 4.79
C PHE A 7 -11.80 3.02 5.78
N ASP A 8 -10.50 3.29 5.62
CA ASP A 8 -9.81 4.30 6.43
C ASP A 8 -10.42 5.70 6.26
N LEU A 9 -10.77 6.09 5.03
CA LEU A 9 -11.44 7.37 4.78
C LEU A 9 -12.80 7.47 5.49
N CYS A 10 -13.58 6.40 5.50
CA CYS A 10 -14.83 6.35 6.25
C CYS A 10 -14.57 6.47 7.76
N ALA A 11 -13.64 5.67 8.28
CA ALA A 11 -13.33 5.65 9.70
C ALA A 11 -12.79 7.00 10.23
N GLN A 12 -12.03 7.72 9.40
CA GLN A 12 -11.40 8.99 9.76
C GLN A 12 -12.30 10.22 9.54
N ASN A 13 -13.11 10.24 8.49
CA ASN A 13 -13.80 11.47 8.07
C ASN A 13 -15.27 11.54 8.50
N ILE A 14 -15.92 10.41 8.80
CA ILE A 14 -17.30 10.44 9.30
C ILE A 14 -17.26 10.93 10.75
N THR A 15 -17.89 12.08 10.99
CA THR A 15 -17.95 12.72 12.31
C THR A 15 -18.84 11.94 13.27
N ASP A 16 -18.72 12.19 14.57
CA ASP A 16 -19.58 11.55 15.59
C ASP A 16 -21.06 11.91 15.41
N GLU A 17 -21.34 13.15 14.99
CA GLU A 17 -22.70 13.59 14.69
C GLU A 17 -23.28 12.81 13.50
N GLU A 18 -22.55 12.71 12.39
CA GLU A 18 -22.96 11.93 11.23
C GLU A 18 -23.11 10.44 11.57
N LEU A 19 -22.20 9.88 12.36
CA LEU A 19 -22.26 8.48 12.77
C LEU A 19 -23.61 8.15 13.43
N THR A 20 -24.11 9.03 14.31
CA THR A 20 -25.38 8.80 15.03
C THR A 20 -26.61 8.71 14.12
N THR A 21 -26.49 9.13 12.86
CA THR A 21 -27.57 9.07 11.87
C THR A 21 -27.60 7.77 11.06
N LEU A 22 -26.60 6.90 11.23
CA LEU A 22 -26.42 5.67 10.44
C LEU A 22 -27.07 4.45 11.12
N ASP A 23 -27.51 3.50 10.30
CA ASP A 23 -27.88 2.13 10.69
C ASP A 23 -27.26 1.15 9.69
N LEU A 24 -26.27 0.39 10.14
CA LEU A 24 -25.52 -0.58 9.33
C LEU A 24 -25.92 -2.03 9.60
N SER A 25 -26.98 -2.28 10.39
CA SER A 25 -27.46 -3.63 10.74
C SER A 25 -27.92 -4.47 9.53
N ARG A 26 -28.18 -3.81 8.39
CA ARG A 26 -28.59 -4.46 7.14
C ARG A 26 -27.46 -4.63 6.13
N LEU A 27 -26.25 -4.17 6.46
CA LEU A 27 -25.09 -4.28 5.59
C LEU A 27 -24.49 -5.69 5.70
N ARG A 28 -24.79 -6.55 4.72
CA ARG A 28 -24.49 -7.99 4.81
C ARG A 28 -23.16 -8.40 4.18
N GLN A 29 -22.70 -7.68 3.16
CA GLN A 29 -21.51 -8.05 2.40
C GLN A 29 -20.77 -6.80 1.97
N VAL A 30 -19.54 -6.67 2.45
CA VAL A 30 -18.69 -5.51 2.22
C VAL A 30 -17.33 -6.00 1.73
N PHE A 31 -17.19 -6.04 0.42
CA PHE A 31 -15.97 -6.52 -0.22
C PHE A 31 -14.85 -5.47 -0.13
N CYS A 32 -13.74 -5.84 0.50
CA CYS A 32 -12.49 -5.08 0.52
C CYS A 32 -11.48 -5.75 -0.40
N GLY A 33 -10.99 -5.05 -1.42
CA GLY A 33 -10.05 -5.62 -2.37
C GLY A 33 -9.54 -4.60 -3.38
N SER A 34 -8.88 -5.08 -4.43
CA SER A 34 -8.20 -4.29 -5.47
C SER A 34 -6.86 -3.66 -5.06
N GLU A 35 -6.49 -3.70 -3.79
CA GLU A 35 -5.17 -3.37 -3.25
C GLU A 35 -4.90 -4.25 -2.01
N PRO A 36 -3.67 -4.29 -1.46
CA PRO A 36 -3.40 -5.05 -0.24
C PRO A 36 -4.37 -4.69 0.89
N VAL A 37 -4.98 -5.69 1.51
CA VAL A 37 -5.91 -5.51 2.63
C VAL A 37 -5.12 -5.43 3.93
N SER A 38 -5.37 -4.39 4.72
CA SER A 38 -4.71 -4.17 6.01
C SER A 38 -5.62 -4.58 7.15
N GLY A 39 -5.14 -5.46 8.03
CA GLY A 39 -5.86 -5.88 9.23
C GLY A 39 -6.21 -4.69 10.13
N ASN A 40 -5.25 -3.78 10.32
CA ASN A 40 -5.46 -2.59 11.14
C ASN A 40 -6.51 -1.64 10.56
N THR A 41 -6.63 -1.54 9.23
CA THR A 41 -7.71 -0.75 8.60
C THR A 41 -9.07 -1.37 8.86
N MET A 42 -9.17 -2.71 8.76
CA MET A 42 -10.42 -3.43 9.04
C MET A 42 -10.83 -3.27 10.51
N GLU A 43 -9.89 -3.48 11.45
CA GLU A 43 -10.12 -3.29 12.89
C GLU A 43 -10.63 -1.88 13.22
N ARG A 44 -9.97 -0.83 12.70
CA ARG A 44 -10.43 0.56 12.90
C ARG A 44 -11.83 0.81 12.34
N PHE A 45 -12.15 0.25 11.19
CA PHE A 45 -13.47 0.39 10.58
C PHE A 45 -14.53 -0.33 11.43
N GLU A 46 -14.26 -1.57 11.84
CA GLU A 46 -15.12 -2.35 12.72
C GLU A 46 -15.40 -1.60 14.03
N GLU A 47 -14.36 -1.14 14.72
CA GLU A 47 -14.47 -0.38 15.96
C GLU A 47 -15.30 0.90 15.78
N ARG A 48 -15.06 1.65 14.69
CA ARG A 48 -15.76 2.92 14.43
C ARG A 48 -17.27 2.73 14.20
N PHE A 49 -17.65 1.66 13.52
CA PHE A 49 -19.02 1.45 13.04
C PHE A 49 -19.81 0.41 13.85
N ALA A 50 -19.18 -0.31 14.79
CA ALA A 50 -19.88 -1.23 15.69
C ALA A 50 -21.07 -0.61 16.45
N PRO A 51 -21.01 0.64 16.97
CA PRO A 51 -22.14 1.24 17.70
C PRO A 51 -23.41 1.44 16.86
N VAL A 52 -23.28 1.49 15.53
CA VAL A 52 -24.40 1.68 14.58
C VAL A 52 -24.82 0.38 13.90
N GLY A 53 -24.48 -0.76 14.51
CA GLY A 53 -24.95 -2.08 14.08
C GLY A 53 -24.13 -2.73 12.97
N PHE A 54 -22.91 -2.27 12.71
CA PHE A 54 -22.03 -2.94 11.75
C PHE A 54 -21.62 -4.34 12.25
N ASP A 55 -21.77 -5.34 11.39
CA ASP A 55 -21.35 -6.72 11.64
C ASP A 55 -19.95 -6.96 11.03
N PRO A 56 -18.91 -7.24 11.84
CA PRO A 56 -17.58 -7.61 11.34
C PRO A 56 -17.60 -8.82 10.39
N GLY A 57 -18.55 -9.75 10.58
CA GLY A 57 -18.77 -10.89 9.70
C GLY A 57 -19.13 -10.50 8.26
N SER A 58 -19.64 -9.28 8.06
CA SER A 58 -19.98 -8.76 6.72
C SER A 58 -18.76 -8.37 5.87
N LEU A 59 -17.57 -8.18 6.46
CA LEU A 59 -16.37 -7.82 5.72
C LEU A 59 -15.80 -9.01 4.95
N ILE A 60 -15.55 -8.80 3.67
CA ILE A 60 -15.04 -9.82 2.75
C ILE A 60 -13.75 -9.29 2.11
N PRO A 61 -12.58 -9.49 2.75
CA PRO A 61 -11.30 -9.40 2.05
C PRO A 61 -11.31 -10.30 0.82
N CYS A 62 -10.89 -9.77 -0.31
CA CYS A 62 -10.97 -10.46 -1.59
C CYS A 62 -9.85 -10.06 -2.54
N TYR A 63 -9.52 -10.97 -3.45
CA TYR A 63 -8.56 -10.74 -4.51
C TYR A 63 -9.21 -10.86 -5.88
N GLY A 64 -8.74 -10.01 -6.79
CA GLY A 64 -9.03 -10.14 -8.20
C GLY A 64 -8.62 -8.92 -9.00
N LEU A 65 -8.79 -9.03 -10.31
CA LEU A 65 -8.20 -8.16 -11.31
C LEU A 65 -9.01 -8.19 -12.60
N ALA A 66 -8.83 -7.17 -13.45
CA ALA A 66 -9.57 -7.03 -14.70
C ALA A 66 -9.30 -8.20 -15.67
N GLU A 67 -8.09 -8.74 -15.65
CA GLU A 67 -7.69 -9.88 -16.47
C GLU A 67 -8.41 -11.19 -16.09
N ALA A 68 -8.94 -11.30 -14.87
CA ALA A 68 -9.83 -12.38 -14.44
C ALA A 68 -11.28 -11.91 -14.33
N THR A 69 -11.65 -10.91 -15.14
CA THR A 69 -12.92 -10.18 -15.09
C THR A 69 -13.13 -9.37 -13.80
N LEU A 70 -13.10 -10.00 -12.62
CA LEU A 70 -13.13 -9.28 -11.35
C LEU A 70 -12.69 -10.09 -10.12
N PHE A 71 -13.24 -11.28 -9.91
CA PHE A 71 -13.17 -11.99 -8.62
C PHE A 71 -12.44 -13.33 -8.76
N VAL A 72 -11.44 -13.56 -7.91
CA VAL A 72 -10.61 -14.78 -7.91
C VAL A 72 -10.69 -15.50 -6.57
N SER A 73 -10.67 -14.76 -5.46
CA SER A 73 -10.81 -15.32 -4.12
C SER A 73 -11.50 -14.34 -3.18
N GLY A 74 -12.11 -14.87 -2.11
CA GLY A 74 -12.69 -14.04 -1.06
C GLY A 74 -12.91 -14.82 0.23
N LYS A 75 -13.01 -14.10 1.36
CA LYS A 75 -13.42 -14.69 2.64
C LYS A 75 -14.73 -15.49 2.44
N PRO A 76 -14.80 -16.76 2.88
CA PRO A 76 -16.03 -17.54 2.78
C PRO A 76 -17.21 -16.82 3.47
N GLU A 77 -18.39 -16.85 2.87
CA GLU A 77 -19.60 -16.26 3.48
C GLU A 77 -19.97 -16.91 4.83
N THR A 78 -19.56 -18.16 5.03
CA THR A 78 -19.77 -18.91 6.28
C THR A 78 -18.77 -18.56 7.38
N ALA A 79 -17.77 -17.73 7.11
CA ALA A 79 -16.74 -17.37 8.08
C ALA A 79 -17.14 -16.08 8.83
N ASP A 80 -17.31 -16.21 10.14
CA ASP A 80 -17.70 -15.10 11.02
C ASP A 80 -16.58 -14.06 11.19
N THR A 81 -15.31 -14.43 10.98
CA THR A 81 -14.15 -13.56 11.19
C THR A 81 -13.21 -13.54 10.00
N ILE A 82 -12.49 -12.42 9.83
CA ILE A 82 -11.40 -12.32 8.87
C ILE A 82 -10.22 -13.15 9.39
N ARG A 83 -9.74 -14.10 8.59
CA ARG A 83 -8.51 -14.83 8.90
C ARG A 83 -7.29 -13.93 8.75
N THR A 84 -6.48 -13.87 9.80
CA THR A 84 -5.19 -13.19 9.79
C THR A 84 -4.11 -14.11 10.33
N GLU A 85 -2.90 -13.98 9.82
CA GLU A 85 -1.75 -14.76 10.28
C GLU A 85 -0.66 -13.83 10.78
N GLN A 86 0.03 -14.22 11.84
CA GLN A 86 1.22 -13.55 12.34
C GLN A 86 2.44 -14.36 11.91
N LEU A 87 3.25 -13.76 11.04
CA LEU A 87 4.36 -14.43 10.37
C LEU A 87 5.68 -13.81 10.77
N ASP A 88 6.74 -14.62 10.76
CA ASP A 88 8.11 -14.12 10.88
C ASP A 88 8.42 -13.21 9.68
N LYS A 89 8.78 -11.96 9.97
CA LYS A 89 9.03 -10.95 8.96
C LYS A 89 10.23 -11.31 8.08
N THR A 90 11.31 -11.80 8.66
CA THR A 90 12.54 -12.12 7.93
C THR A 90 12.33 -13.31 7.00
N ALA A 91 11.59 -14.32 7.45
CA ALA A 91 11.19 -15.46 6.63
C ALA A 91 10.33 -15.00 5.45
N LEU A 92 9.37 -14.09 5.68
CA LEU A 92 8.51 -13.58 4.63
C LEU A 92 9.29 -12.77 3.57
N GLU A 93 10.25 -11.94 3.98
CA GLU A 93 11.19 -11.26 3.07
C GLU A 93 12.00 -12.25 2.22
N GLN A 94 12.25 -13.46 2.74
CA GLN A 94 12.90 -14.56 2.03
C GLN A 94 11.91 -15.46 1.27
N GLY A 95 10.64 -15.06 1.15
CA GLY A 95 9.62 -15.78 0.42
C GLY A 95 9.00 -16.97 1.15
N ARG A 96 9.02 -16.98 2.49
CA ARG A 96 8.47 -18.07 3.31
C ARG A 96 7.52 -17.55 4.38
N ALA A 97 6.26 -17.96 4.32
CA ALA A 97 5.24 -17.68 5.32
C ALA A 97 5.40 -18.62 6.53
N HIS A 98 6.34 -18.29 7.41
CA HIS A 98 6.58 -19.04 8.64
C HIS A 98 5.77 -18.44 9.80
N ARG A 99 4.84 -19.21 10.36
CA ARG A 99 4.11 -18.82 11.57
C ARG A 99 5.08 -18.70 12.74
N THR A 100 4.98 -17.65 13.53
CA THR A 100 5.66 -17.61 14.82
C THR A 100 4.86 -18.42 15.83
N HIS A 101 5.53 -19.26 16.61
CA HIS A 101 4.87 -19.91 17.74
C HIS A 101 4.75 -18.88 18.88
N PRO A 102 3.55 -18.64 19.41
CA PRO A 102 3.43 -18.01 20.72
C PRO A 102 3.98 -19.02 21.75
N ASN A 103 5.13 -18.71 22.33
CA ASN A 103 5.86 -19.45 23.39
C ASN A 103 6.84 -20.54 22.95
N GLY A 104 8.09 -20.14 22.73
CA GLY A 104 9.24 -20.78 23.37
C GLY A 104 9.91 -19.74 24.28
N ASP A 105 9.74 -19.88 25.59
CA ASP A 105 10.43 -19.12 26.66
C ASP A 105 10.11 -17.61 26.85
N ALA A 106 8.83 -17.22 26.81
CA ALA A 106 8.37 -15.92 27.34
C ALA A 106 7.39 -16.12 28.51
N ALA A 107 7.87 -16.77 29.58
CA ALA A 107 7.40 -16.41 30.91
C ALA A 107 8.19 -15.14 31.30
N ASP A 108 7.47 -14.07 31.62
CA ASP A 108 7.99 -12.77 32.08
C ASP A 108 8.38 -11.77 30.98
N SER A 109 7.40 -11.26 30.23
CA SER A 109 7.46 -9.87 29.76
C SER A 109 6.07 -9.21 29.75
N GLU A 110 5.67 -8.71 30.92
CA GLU A 110 4.73 -7.59 31.03
C GLU A 110 5.43 -6.32 30.49
N SER A 111 5.54 -6.20 29.18
CA SER A 111 5.88 -4.94 28.52
C SER A 111 5.43 -4.99 27.07
N GLY A 112 4.47 -4.15 26.71
CA GLY A 112 3.95 -3.98 25.35
C GLY A 112 4.97 -3.37 24.38
N ALA A 113 6.12 -4.01 24.20
CA ALA A 113 7.00 -3.78 23.07
C ALA A 113 6.39 -4.50 21.86
N ALA A 114 6.09 -3.73 20.81
CA ALA A 114 5.66 -4.28 19.53
C ALA A 114 6.62 -5.39 19.10
N ASP A 115 6.05 -6.53 18.69
CA ASP A 115 6.76 -7.72 18.26
C ASP A 115 7.57 -7.42 16.97
N ALA A 116 8.75 -6.83 17.14
CA ALA A 116 9.56 -6.24 16.07
C ALA A 116 10.02 -7.25 14.98
N GLY A 117 9.79 -8.54 15.21
CA GLY A 117 10.12 -9.62 14.28
C GLY A 117 8.94 -10.15 13.48
N THR A 118 7.70 -9.69 13.72
CA THR A 118 6.53 -10.26 13.05
C THR A 118 5.75 -9.28 12.19
N VAL A 119 5.00 -9.85 11.25
CA VAL A 119 4.09 -9.13 10.36
C VAL A 119 2.73 -9.82 10.36
N LYS A 120 1.68 -9.02 10.54
CA LYS A 120 0.29 -9.47 10.42
C LYS A 120 -0.15 -9.38 8.97
N VAL A 121 -0.60 -10.50 8.40
CA VAL A 121 -1.11 -10.58 7.03
C VAL A 121 -2.58 -10.97 7.03
N VAL A 122 -3.33 -10.51 6.03
CA VAL A 122 -4.78 -10.75 5.90
C VAL A 122 -5.02 -11.74 4.77
N SER A 123 -5.82 -12.77 5.06
CA SER A 123 -6.29 -13.70 4.04
C SER A 123 -7.24 -13.00 3.07
N CYS A 124 -7.03 -13.19 1.77
CA CYS A 124 -8.00 -12.90 0.71
C CYS A 124 -8.93 -14.10 0.44
N GLY A 125 -8.97 -15.07 1.36
CA GLY A 125 -9.90 -16.19 1.44
C GLY A 125 -9.66 -17.30 0.44
N ILE A 126 -10.71 -18.08 0.21
CA ILE A 126 -10.67 -19.28 -0.64
C ILE A 126 -10.82 -18.92 -2.11
N ILE A 127 -10.25 -19.75 -2.96
CA ILE A 127 -10.37 -19.61 -4.42
C ILE A 127 -11.82 -19.84 -4.84
N ALA A 128 -12.33 -18.97 -5.70
CA ALA A 128 -13.70 -19.03 -6.21
C ALA A 128 -13.93 -20.28 -7.05
N ASP A 129 -15.15 -20.82 -7.00
CA ASP A 129 -15.54 -21.96 -7.84
C ASP A 129 -15.22 -21.73 -9.32
N GLY A 130 -14.71 -22.78 -9.98
CA GLY A 130 -14.30 -22.71 -11.39
C GLY A 130 -13.01 -21.94 -11.65
N HIS A 131 -12.26 -21.57 -10.60
CA HIS A 131 -10.92 -21.03 -10.68
C HIS A 131 -9.91 -21.97 -10.05
N GLU A 132 -8.69 -21.86 -10.55
CA GLU A 132 -7.51 -22.52 -10.02
C GLU A 132 -6.43 -21.44 -9.86
N VAL A 133 -5.76 -21.46 -8.70
CA VAL A 133 -4.64 -20.56 -8.42
C VAL A 133 -3.40 -21.39 -8.14
N LEU A 134 -2.32 -21.05 -8.82
CA LEU A 134 -0.98 -21.54 -8.52
C LEU A 134 -0.14 -20.39 -8.01
N ILE A 135 0.73 -20.69 -7.06
CA ILE A 135 1.83 -19.81 -6.68
C ILE A 135 3.06 -20.33 -7.41
N VAL A 136 3.71 -19.48 -8.21
CA VAL A 136 4.76 -19.89 -9.14
C VAL A 136 5.99 -19.02 -8.95
N ASP A 137 7.18 -19.63 -8.87
CA ASP A 137 8.42 -18.88 -8.89
C ASP A 137 8.52 -18.10 -10.23
N PRO A 138 8.62 -16.76 -10.21
CA PRO A 138 8.54 -15.96 -11.43
C PRO A 138 9.77 -16.12 -12.36
N HIS A 139 10.86 -16.73 -11.87
CA HIS A 139 12.11 -16.94 -12.58
C HIS A 139 12.23 -18.36 -13.16
N THR A 140 12.01 -19.38 -12.35
CA THR A 140 12.09 -20.79 -12.76
C THR A 140 10.79 -21.29 -13.40
N LEU A 141 9.68 -20.57 -13.18
CA LEU A 141 8.32 -20.93 -13.57
C LEU A 141 7.82 -22.22 -12.92
N THR A 142 8.44 -22.68 -11.83
CA THR A 142 8.02 -23.88 -11.10
C THR A 142 6.91 -23.54 -10.11
N PRO A 143 5.84 -24.35 -10.02
CA PRO A 143 4.89 -24.24 -8.91
C PRO A 143 5.60 -24.36 -7.56
N LEU A 144 5.18 -23.53 -6.63
CA LEU A 144 5.66 -23.50 -5.25
C LEU A 144 4.67 -24.21 -4.33
N THR A 145 5.14 -24.61 -3.15
CA THR A 145 4.35 -25.31 -2.14
C THR A 145 3.64 -24.35 -1.20
N ASP A 146 2.73 -24.87 -0.37
CA ASP A 146 1.99 -24.09 0.61
C ASP A 146 2.97 -23.35 1.56
N GLY A 147 2.72 -22.06 1.76
CA GLY A 147 3.57 -21.15 2.54
C GLY A 147 4.74 -20.53 1.78
N GLU A 148 5.00 -20.88 0.52
CA GLU A 148 6.06 -20.24 -0.28
C GLU A 148 5.49 -19.07 -1.11
N THR A 149 6.19 -17.93 -1.12
CA THR A 149 5.78 -16.73 -1.85
C THR A 149 6.26 -16.77 -3.30
N GLY A 150 5.34 -16.56 -4.25
CA GLY A 150 5.63 -16.47 -5.67
C GLY A 150 4.62 -15.61 -6.41
N GLU A 151 4.69 -15.61 -7.74
CA GLU A 151 3.70 -14.95 -8.58
C GLU A 151 2.38 -15.73 -8.56
N ILE A 152 1.27 -15.03 -8.34
CA ILE A 152 -0.07 -15.59 -8.38
C ILE A 152 -0.45 -15.83 -9.85
N TRP A 153 -0.70 -17.08 -10.20
CA TRP A 153 -1.14 -17.49 -11.54
C TRP A 153 -2.57 -18.01 -11.48
N VAL A 154 -3.44 -17.52 -12.37
CA VAL A 154 -4.87 -17.81 -12.33
C VAL A 154 -5.30 -18.55 -13.58
N HIS A 155 -6.06 -19.64 -13.42
CA HIS A 155 -6.78 -20.31 -14.50
C HIS A 155 -8.27 -20.35 -14.16
N GLY A 156 -9.14 -20.23 -15.15
CA GLY A 156 -10.58 -20.30 -14.94
C GLY A 156 -11.39 -19.66 -16.05
N ALA A 157 -12.70 -19.89 -16.02
CA ALA A 157 -13.60 -19.41 -17.07
C ALA A 157 -13.74 -17.87 -17.15
N SER A 158 -13.42 -17.16 -16.06
CA SER A 158 -13.48 -15.69 -16.01
C SER A 158 -12.23 -15.01 -16.60
N VAL A 159 -11.18 -15.78 -16.87
CA VAL A 159 -9.93 -15.23 -17.42
C VAL A 159 -10.20 -14.69 -18.82
N ALA A 160 -9.86 -13.43 -19.02
CA ALA A 160 -10.12 -12.73 -20.28
C ALA A 160 -9.33 -13.36 -21.44
N ALA A 161 -9.83 -13.17 -22.66
CA ALA A 161 -9.17 -13.70 -23.87
C ALA A 161 -7.83 -12.99 -24.19
N GLY A 162 -7.58 -11.81 -23.61
CA GLY A 162 -6.37 -11.04 -23.85
C GLY A 162 -6.59 -9.53 -23.92
N TYR A 163 -5.50 -8.83 -24.26
CA TYR A 163 -5.50 -7.40 -24.48
C TYR A 163 -5.81 -7.07 -25.95
N LEU A 164 -6.78 -6.19 -26.18
CA LEU A 164 -7.19 -5.75 -27.52
C LEU A 164 -6.01 -5.13 -28.29
N GLY A 165 -5.75 -5.65 -29.49
CA GLY A 165 -4.69 -5.16 -30.38
C GLY A 165 -3.26 -5.40 -29.88
N ARG A 166 -3.05 -6.27 -28.87
CA ARG A 166 -1.73 -6.55 -28.29
C ARG A 166 -1.43 -8.06 -28.20
N PRO A 167 -1.37 -8.79 -29.34
CA PRO A 167 -1.26 -10.25 -29.36
C PRO A 167 -0.02 -10.78 -28.62
N GLU A 168 1.12 -10.11 -28.73
CA GLU A 168 2.36 -10.52 -28.07
C GLU A 168 2.32 -10.36 -26.54
N LEU A 169 1.62 -9.34 -26.04
CA LEU A 169 1.42 -9.15 -24.61
C LEU A 169 0.38 -10.17 -24.10
N THR A 170 -0.69 -10.39 -24.87
CA THR A 170 -1.69 -11.41 -24.59
C THR A 170 -1.05 -12.79 -24.44
N ALA A 171 -0.23 -13.22 -25.39
CA ALA A 171 0.42 -14.53 -25.33
C ALA A 171 1.31 -14.69 -24.08
N ARG A 172 2.05 -13.63 -23.71
CA ARG A 172 2.94 -13.64 -22.54
C ARG A 172 2.17 -13.61 -21.21
N THR A 173 1.03 -12.93 -21.17
CA THR A 173 0.25 -12.75 -19.94
C THR A 173 -0.74 -13.89 -19.71
N PHE A 174 -1.46 -14.36 -20.73
CA PHE A 174 -2.57 -15.32 -20.61
C PHE A 174 -2.20 -16.75 -21.05
N GLY A 175 -1.04 -16.92 -21.70
CA GLY A 175 -0.58 -18.19 -22.26
C GLY A 175 0.46 -18.92 -21.42
N ALA A 176 0.59 -18.58 -20.12
CA ALA A 176 1.67 -19.11 -19.31
C ALA A 176 1.44 -20.57 -18.91
N ARG A 177 2.54 -21.34 -18.81
CA ARG A 177 2.52 -22.77 -18.48
C ARG A 177 3.60 -23.03 -17.41
N PRO A 178 3.26 -23.64 -16.28
CA PRO A 178 4.26 -23.96 -15.26
C PRO A 178 5.31 -24.96 -15.77
N ALA A 179 6.55 -24.82 -15.34
CA ALA A 179 7.60 -25.78 -15.64
C ALA A 179 7.24 -27.18 -15.11
N GLY A 180 7.61 -28.22 -15.85
CA GLY A 180 7.34 -29.62 -15.47
C GLY A 180 5.91 -30.12 -15.75
N THR A 181 5.05 -29.31 -16.37
CA THR A 181 3.64 -29.67 -16.67
C THR A 181 3.40 -29.96 -18.16
N ALA A 182 4.33 -30.67 -18.82
CA ALA A 182 4.28 -30.88 -20.28
C ALA A 182 2.98 -31.53 -20.79
N ASP A 183 2.37 -32.39 -19.98
CA ASP A 183 1.12 -33.09 -20.29
C ASP A 183 -0.15 -32.27 -19.93
N ASP A 184 0.00 -31.15 -19.22
CA ASP A 184 -1.12 -30.24 -18.93
C ASP A 184 -1.28 -29.22 -20.08
N HIS A 185 -2.45 -29.19 -20.68
CA HIS A 185 -2.78 -28.24 -21.74
C HIS A 185 -3.32 -26.91 -21.24
N ARG A 186 -3.55 -26.76 -19.94
CA ARG A 186 -4.03 -25.51 -19.33
C ARG A 186 -3.00 -24.39 -19.50
N THR A 187 -3.52 -23.19 -19.69
CA THR A 187 -2.75 -21.95 -19.64
C THR A 187 -3.24 -21.09 -18.51
N TYR A 188 -2.33 -20.32 -17.95
CA TYR A 188 -2.56 -19.47 -16.79
C TYR A 188 -2.34 -18.01 -17.15
N LEU A 189 -3.13 -17.16 -16.50
CA LEU A 189 -2.92 -15.73 -16.41
C LEU A 189 -1.81 -15.44 -15.38
N ARG A 190 -0.73 -14.80 -15.83
CA ARG A 190 0.28 -14.17 -14.97
C ARG A 190 -0.23 -12.83 -14.48
N THR A 191 -0.61 -12.77 -13.21
CA THR A 191 -1.21 -11.57 -12.61
C THR A 191 -0.20 -10.44 -12.38
N GLY A 192 1.09 -10.78 -12.27
CA GLY A 192 2.14 -9.88 -11.80
C GLY A 192 2.02 -9.50 -10.32
N ASP A 193 1.13 -10.16 -9.57
CA ASP A 193 0.99 -10.03 -8.12
C ASP A 193 1.75 -11.15 -7.42
N LEU A 194 2.31 -10.83 -6.26
CA LEU A 194 2.99 -11.76 -5.38
C LEU A 194 2.06 -12.18 -4.25
N GLY A 195 2.16 -13.44 -3.86
CA GLY A 195 1.40 -14.00 -2.75
C GLY A 195 1.82 -15.44 -2.45
N PHE A 196 1.15 -16.03 -1.49
CA PHE A 196 1.30 -17.43 -1.12
C PHE A 196 -0.08 -18.03 -0.79
N LEU A 197 -0.19 -19.35 -0.89
CA LEU A 197 -1.29 -20.10 -0.29
C LEU A 197 -0.87 -20.55 1.10
N LEU A 198 -1.78 -20.53 2.06
CA LEU A 198 -1.55 -21.13 3.37
C LEU A 198 -2.82 -21.81 3.86
N ASP A 199 -2.75 -23.13 4.06
CA ASP A 199 -3.91 -23.97 4.40
C ASP A 199 -5.12 -23.73 3.47
N GLY A 200 -4.87 -23.57 2.17
CA GLY A 200 -5.91 -23.42 1.15
C GLY A 200 -6.51 -22.02 0.97
N GLU A 201 -5.99 -21.00 1.66
CA GLU A 201 -6.39 -19.61 1.49
C GLU A 201 -5.28 -18.75 0.89
N LEU A 202 -5.66 -17.76 0.09
CA LEU A 202 -4.73 -16.88 -0.63
C LEU A 202 -4.34 -15.66 0.22
N PHE A 203 -3.05 -15.41 0.34
CA PHE A 203 -2.48 -14.19 0.94
C PHE A 203 -1.72 -13.41 -0.13
N VAL A 204 -2.08 -12.14 -0.33
CA VAL A 204 -1.44 -11.28 -1.33
C VAL A 204 -0.42 -10.38 -0.65
N THR A 205 0.84 -10.45 -1.07
CA THR A 205 1.95 -9.73 -0.46
C THR A 205 2.37 -8.49 -1.24
N GLY A 206 2.04 -8.37 -2.53
CA GLY A 206 2.30 -7.13 -3.28
C GLY A 206 2.37 -7.31 -4.79
N ARG A 207 3.04 -6.38 -5.47
CA ARG A 207 3.26 -6.41 -6.92
C ARG A 207 4.70 -6.79 -7.22
N LEU A 208 4.90 -7.79 -8.09
CA LEU A 208 6.24 -8.26 -8.46
C LEU A 208 7.14 -7.13 -8.99
N LYS A 209 6.59 -6.24 -9.82
CA LYS A 209 7.34 -5.14 -10.44
C LYS A 209 7.61 -3.95 -9.52
N ASP A 210 6.92 -3.90 -8.37
CA ASP A 210 7.09 -2.83 -7.40
C ASP A 210 8.03 -3.25 -6.25
N LEU A 211 8.39 -4.53 -6.16
CA LEU A 211 9.25 -5.05 -5.08
C LEU A 211 10.59 -4.30 -5.04
N ILE A 212 10.94 -3.79 -3.86
CA ILE A 212 12.20 -3.08 -3.63
C ILE A 212 13.21 -4.09 -3.11
N VAL A 213 14.37 -4.21 -3.77
CA VAL A 213 15.41 -5.17 -3.37
C VAL A 213 16.62 -4.40 -2.86
N ILE A 214 16.85 -4.44 -1.54
CA ILE A 214 17.99 -3.75 -0.90
C ILE A 214 18.87 -4.80 -0.23
N SER A 215 20.14 -4.89 -0.65
CA SER A 215 21.10 -5.83 -0.09
C SER A 215 20.59 -7.29 -0.05
N GLY A 216 19.85 -7.69 -1.08
CA GLY A 216 19.27 -9.04 -1.20
C GLY A 216 17.99 -9.29 -0.39
N ARG A 217 17.47 -8.27 0.31
CA ARG A 217 16.20 -8.33 1.04
C ARG A 217 15.07 -7.77 0.18
N ASN A 218 13.93 -8.47 0.18
CA ASN A 218 12.73 -8.07 -0.52
C ASN A 218 11.84 -7.23 0.39
N LEU A 219 11.69 -5.95 0.06
CA LEU A 219 10.88 -5.01 0.80
C LEU A 219 9.65 -4.62 -0.03
N HIS A 220 8.47 -4.82 0.54
CA HIS A 220 7.24 -4.40 -0.09
C HIS A 220 7.02 -2.89 0.13
N PRO A 221 6.87 -2.09 -0.95
CA PRO A 221 6.74 -0.63 -0.82
C PRO A 221 5.60 -0.19 0.08
N GLN A 222 4.46 -0.89 0.05
CA GLN A 222 3.30 -0.54 0.86
C GLN A 222 3.58 -0.68 2.36
N ASP A 223 4.46 -1.59 2.77
CA ASP A 223 4.80 -1.75 4.18
C ASP A 223 5.66 -0.58 4.65
N ILE A 224 6.60 -0.14 3.80
CA ILE A 224 7.39 1.08 4.03
C ILE A 224 6.47 2.30 4.10
N GLU A 225 5.55 2.45 3.14
CA GLU A 225 4.58 3.55 3.08
C GLU A 225 3.70 3.59 4.33
N ASN A 226 3.21 2.44 4.79
CA ASN A 226 2.38 2.34 6.00
C ASN A 226 3.16 2.70 7.27
N SER A 227 4.41 2.26 7.41
CA SER A 227 5.28 2.69 8.52
C SER A 227 5.45 4.21 8.55
N VAL A 228 5.70 4.81 7.39
CA VAL A 228 5.87 6.26 7.27
C VAL A 228 4.58 7.03 7.57
N LEU A 229 3.43 6.55 7.07
CA LEU A 229 2.13 7.17 7.35
C LEU A 229 1.77 7.13 8.85
N ARG A 230 2.14 6.06 9.56
CA ARG A 230 1.93 5.96 11.02
C ARG A 230 2.84 6.88 11.82
N ALA A 231 3.99 7.26 11.27
CA ALA A 231 4.98 8.07 11.97
C ALA A 231 4.55 9.54 12.17
N HIS A 232 3.65 10.06 11.33
CA HIS A 232 3.23 11.45 11.41
C HIS A 232 1.84 11.71 10.81
N GLN A 233 0.93 12.29 11.60
CA GLN A 233 -0.47 12.53 11.21
C GLN A 233 -0.65 13.48 10.00
N ASP A 234 0.26 14.43 9.83
CA ASP A 234 0.19 15.39 8.71
C ASP A 234 0.67 14.81 7.38
N LEU A 235 1.18 13.57 7.35
CA LEU A 235 1.48 12.87 6.10
C LEU A 235 0.20 12.24 5.54
N ARG A 236 -0.09 12.51 4.27
CA ARG A 236 -1.32 12.03 3.62
C ARG A 236 -1.13 10.81 2.74
N ARG A 237 -0.06 10.81 1.96
CA ARG A 237 0.22 9.81 0.91
C ARG A 237 1.71 9.67 0.79
N ILE A 238 2.16 8.44 0.59
CA ILE A 238 3.57 8.10 0.41
C ILE A 238 3.68 7.21 -0.82
N ALA A 239 4.72 7.41 -1.60
CA ALA A 239 5.21 6.45 -2.57
C ALA A 239 6.64 6.07 -2.19
N ALA A 240 6.88 4.77 -2.00
CA ALA A 240 8.21 4.20 -1.84
C ALA A 240 8.64 3.50 -3.14
N PHE A 241 9.91 3.65 -3.52
CA PHE A 241 10.51 2.93 -4.65
C PHE A 241 12.03 2.89 -4.52
N ALA A 242 12.68 2.02 -5.28
CA ALA A 242 14.13 1.93 -5.33
C ALA A 242 14.71 2.78 -6.48
N LEU A 243 15.88 3.37 -6.24
CA LEU A 243 16.76 3.97 -7.25
C LEU A 243 18.20 3.48 -7.07
N PRO A 244 19.01 3.44 -8.13
CA PRO A 244 20.46 3.27 -7.98
C PRO A 244 21.06 4.39 -7.12
N HIS A 245 21.91 4.01 -6.17
CA HIS A 245 22.69 4.96 -5.40
C HIS A 245 23.68 5.70 -6.31
N ALA A 246 23.92 6.99 -6.06
CA ALA A 246 24.71 7.82 -6.97
C ALA A 246 26.19 7.38 -7.09
N THR A 247 26.74 6.78 -6.04
CA THR A 247 28.18 6.45 -5.94
C THR A 247 28.46 5.01 -5.52
N ARG A 248 27.43 4.22 -5.19
CA ARG A 248 27.56 2.85 -4.69
C ARG A 248 26.84 1.93 -5.65
N ASP A 249 27.37 0.73 -5.84
CA ASP A 249 26.74 -0.31 -6.66
C ASP A 249 25.62 -1.01 -5.87
N GLU A 250 24.68 -0.21 -5.38
CA GLU A 250 23.52 -0.65 -4.60
C GLU A 250 22.30 0.21 -4.95
N GLU A 251 21.11 -0.32 -4.70
CA GLU A 251 19.89 0.48 -4.72
C GLU A 251 19.65 1.13 -3.35
N GLU A 252 18.98 2.28 -3.36
CA GLU A 252 18.54 3.00 -2.17
C GLU A 252 17.02 3.21 -2.21
N VAL A 253 16.41 3.19 -1.02
CA VAL A 253 14.98 3.51 -0.87
C VAL A 253 14.79 5.01 -1.03
N VAL A 254 13.84 5.39 -1.88
CA VAL A 254 13.38 6.77 -2.06
C VAL A 254 11.94 6.88 -1.62
N LEU A 255 11.66 7.93 -0.85
CA LEU A 255 10.32 8.28 -0.39
C LEU A 255 9.87 9.57 -1.07
N VAL A 256 8.63 9.57 -1.59
CA VAL A 256 7.92 10.78 -1.99
C VAL A 256 6.68 10.90 -1.12
N ALA A 257 6.56 12.02 -0.40
CA ALA A 257 5.54 12.23 0.61
C ALA A 257 4.71 13.49 0.37
N GLU A 258 3.39 13.35 0.54
CA GLU A 258 2.43 14.44 0.50
C GLU A 258 2.15 14.94 1.93
N PHE A 259 2.48 16.20 2.21
CA PHE A 259 2.23 16.85 3.50
C PHE A 259 0.92 17.65 3.48
N ARG A 260 0.09 17.49 4.52
CA ARG A 260 -1.20 18.19 4.72
C ARG A 260 -0.95 19.53 5.40
N GLY A 261 -0.49 20.51 4.63
CA GLY A 261 -0.32 21.86 5.16
C GLY A 261 0.19 22.86 4.14
N THR A 262 0.37 24.08 4.60
CA THR A 262 0.98 25.20 3.88
C THR A 262 2.50 25.06 3.85
N ALA A 263 3.15 25.80 2.93
CA ALA A 263 4.61 25.86 2.87
C ALA A 263 5.24 26.32 4.19
N ARG A 264 4.57 27.21 4.93
CA ARG A 264 5.04 27.72 6.22
C ARG A 264 5.00 26.65 7.31
N GLU A 265 3.91 25.87 7.38
CA GLU A 265 3.79 24.76 8.33
C GLU A 265 4.80 23.67 8.02
N PHE A 266 4.99 23.34 6.74
CA PHE A 266 6.02 22.41 6.31
C PHE A 266 7.41 22.88 6.72
N ALA A 267 7.78 24.13 6.42
CA ALA A 267 9.09 24.68 6.76
C ALA A 267 9.36 24.67 8.28
N ALA A 268 8.32 24.80 9.11
CA ALA A 268 8.45 24.72 10.57
C ALA A 268 8.70 23.30 11.08
N GLN A 269 8.28 22.27 10.33
CA GLN A 269 8.29 20.86 10.74
C GLN A 269 9.21 19.97 9.90
N GLU A 270 9.84 20.51 8.84
CA GLU A 270 10.58 19.73 7.84
C GLU A 270 11.62 18.80 8.48
N LYS A 271 12.40 19.31 9.43
CA LYS A 271 13.41 18.53 10.13
C LYS A 271 12.79 17.36 10.92
N GLU A 272 11.72 17.63 11.67
CA GLU A 272 11.03 16.61 12.46
C GLU A 272 10.39 15.54 11.57
N LEU A 273 9.78 15.94 10.46
CA LEU A 273 9.23 15.02 9.46
C LEU A 273 10.31 14.10 8.90
N LEU A 274 11.45 14.66 8.47
CA LEU A 274 12.57 13.87 7.94
C LEU A 274 13.11 12.87 8.97
N GLU A 275 13.25 13.29 10.22
CA GLU A 275 13.71 12.44 11.33
C GLU A 275 12.72 11.29 11.59
N LYS A 276 11.42 11.61 11.74
CA LYS A 276 10.37 10.61 11.97
C LYS A 276 10.19 9.62 10.82
N MET A 277 10.19 10.12 9.58
CA MET A 277 10.11 9.26 8.39
C MET A 277 11.33 8.34 8.30
N THR A 278 12.53 8.84 8.59
CA THR A 278 13.76 8.04 8.57
C THR A 278 13.76 7.00 9.68
N ALA A 279 13.38 7.39 10.90
CA ALA A 279 13.30 6.50 12.06
C ALA A 279 12.32 5.36 11.78
N ALA A 280 11.10 5.67 11.33
CA ALA A 280 10.08 4.68 11.04
C ALA A 280 10.52 3.62 10.02
N VAL A 281 11.20 4.03 8.94
CA VAL A 281 11.69 3.05 7.96
C VAL A 281 12.88 2.25 8.50
N THR A 282 13.76 2.89 9.26
CA THR A 282 14.94 2.23 9.84
C THR A 282 14.56 1.21 10.90
N GLU A 283 13.66 1.58 11.81
CA GLU A 283 13.16 0.75 12.91
C GLU A 283 12.35 -0.42 12.38
N ASP A 284 11.37 -0.15 11.51
CA ASP A 284 10.49 -1.21 11.03
C ASP A 284 11.18 -2.11 10.01
N HIS A 285 11.98 -1.56 9.09
CA HIS A 285 12.47 -2.30 7.91
C HIS A 285 13.99 -2.51 7.90
N GLY A 286 14.73 -1.99 8.87
CA GLY A 286 16.18 -2.14 8.94
C GLY A 286 16.93 -1.49 7.78
N VAL A 287 16.31 -0.54 7.07
CA VAL A 287 16.90 0.20 5.95
C VAL A 287 16.69 1.69 6.16
N ARG A 288 17.74 2.47 5.92
CA ARG A 288 17.65 3.93 5.93
C ARG A 288 17.24 4.44 4.55
N PRO A 289 16.18 5.26 4.42
CA PRO A 289 15.88 5.93 3.17
C PRO A 289 17.07 6.79 2.71
N GLY A 290 17.45 6.65 1.44
CA GLY A 290 18.56 7.41 0.86
C GLY A 290 18.14 8.82 0.45
N ARG A 291 16.91 8.97 -0.06
CA ARG A 291 16.34 10.26 -0.48
C ARG A 291 14.89 10.38 -0.05
N ILE A 292 14.50 11.57 0.41
CA ILE A 292 13.14 11.88 0.80
C ILE A 292 12.72 13.19 0.12
N HIS A 293 11.62 13.16 -0.63
CA HIS A 293 10.95 14.33 -1.18
C HIS A 293 9.65 14.55 -0.43
N ILE A 294 9.48 15.72 0.19
CA ILE A 294 8.21 16.11 0.82
C ILE A 294 7.63 17.28 0.04
N GLY A 295 6.38 17.15 -0.39
CA GLY A 295 5.72 18.13 -1.25
C GLY A 295 4.25 18.39 -0.87
N PRO A 296 3.64 19.41 -1.51
CA PRO A 296 2.25 19.76 -1.29
C PRO A 296 1.29 18.73 -1.89
N PRO A 297 -0.02 18.86 -1.61
CA PRO A 297 -1.05 18.00 -2.21
C PRO A 297 -0.93 17.76 -3.73
N GLY A 298 -0.88 16.48 -4.09
CA GLY A 298 -0.72 16.00 -5.46
C GLY A 298 0.73 15.89 -5.95
N CYS A 299 1.73 15.92 -5.06
CA CYS A 299 3.09 15.49 -5.42
C CYS A 299 3.17 13.97 -5.61
N VAL A 300 2.44 13.17 -4.82
CA VAL A 300 2.29 11.73 -5.04
C VAL A 300 1.20 11.49 -6.11
N LEU A 301 1.56 10.82 -7.20
CA LEU A 301 0.64 10.61 -8.32
C LEU A 301 -0.31 9.44 -8.02
N MET A 302 -1.60 9.64 -8.33
CA MET A 302 -2.66 8.68 -8.00
C MET A 302 -3.41 8.22 -9.25
N THR A 303 -3.99 7.02 -9.20
CA THR A 303 -5.01 6.59 -10.16
C THR A 303 -6.32 7.35 -9.91
N THR A 304 -7.25 7.29 -10.88
CA THR A 304 -8.63 7.79 -10.70
C THR A 304 -9.37 7.08 -9.56
N SER A 305 -8.96 5.84 -9.25
CA SER A 305 -9.45 5.05 -8.13
C SER A 305 -8.72 5.30 -6.81
N GLY A 306 -7.82 6.29 -6.73
CA GLY A 306 -7.17 6.68 -5.47
C GLY A 306 -5.99 5.82 -5.03
N LYS A 307 -5.39 5.00 -5.92
CA LYS A 307 -4.20 4.19 -5.63
C LYS A 307 -2.92 4.90 -6.01
N VAL A 308 -1.85 4.65 -5.27
CA VAL A 308 -0.52 5.22 -5.55
C VAL A 308 0.01 4.68 -6.89
N ARG A 309 0.41 5.59 -7.79
CA ARG A 309 1.11 5.27 -9.05
C ARG A 309 2.61 5.39 -8.83
N ARG A 310 3.21 4.39 -8.16
CA ARG A 310 4.64 4.40 -7.78
C ARG A 310 5.57 4.65 -8.94
N ARG A 311 5.36 3.95 -10.06
CA ARG A 311 6.18 4.09 -11.27
C ARG A 311 6.12 5.49 -11.88
N ASP A 312 4.93 6.08 -11.94
CA ASP A 312 4.76 7.42 -12.49
C ASP A 312 5.33 8.48 -11.54
N THR A 313 5.17 8.27 -10.23
CA THR A 313 5.78 9.13 -9.20
C THR A 313 7.30 9.04 -9.26
N ARG A 314 7.88 7.84 -9.40
CA ARG A 314 9.31 7.60 -9.64
C ARG A 314 9.80 8.29 -10.91
N LYS A 315 9.04 8.21 -12.00
CA LYS A 315 9.36 8.91 -13.24
C LYS A 315 9.36 10.43 -13.03
N ALA A 316 8.31 10.97 -12.43
CA ALA A 316 8.23 12.40 -12.16
C ALA A 316 9.33 12.89 -11.22
N TYR A 317 9.73 12.07 -10.23
CA TYR A 317 10.87 12.31 -9.35
C TYR A 317 12.17 12.43 -10.16
N LEU A 318 12.46 11.43 -11.01
CA LEU A 318 13.66 11.42 -11.86
C LEU A 318 13.68 12.57 -12.86
N ASP A 319 12.51 12.93 -13.41
CA ASP A 319 12.37 14.04 -14.35
C ASP A 319 12.38 15.42 -13.65
N GLY A 320 12.40 15.48 -12.31
CA GLY A 320 12.37 16.74 -11.54
C GLY A 320 11.05 17.51 -11.65
N THR A 321 9.95 16.82 -11.95
CA THR A 321 8.63 17.42 -12.23
C THR A 321 7.64 17.31 -11.08
N LEU A 322 8.04 16.69 -9.96
CA LEU A 322 7.21 16.65 -8.76
C LEU A 322 6.95 18.05 -8.21
N LYS A 323 5.75 18.24 -7.68
CA LYS A 323 5.43 19.48 -6.95
C LYS A 323 6.31 19.61 -5.71
N THR A 324 6.82 20.81 -5.47
CA THR A 324 7.55 21.22 -4.28
C THR A 324 6.81 22.34 -3.56
N PHE A 325 7.09 22.54 -2.28
CA PHE A 325 6.69 23.78 -1.64
C PHE A 325 7.50 24.95 -2.23
N PRO A 326 6.88 26.11 -2.46
CA PRO A 326 7.62 27.30 -2.84
C PRO A 326 8.65 27.63 -1.75
N ALA A 327 9.81 28.10 -2.16
CA ALA A 327 10.81 28.61 -1.22
C ALA A 327 10.16 29.69 -0.33
N PRO A 328 10.49 29.76 0.97
CA PRO A 328 10.06 30.87 1.81
C PRO A 328 10.40 32.18 1.10
N ALA A 329 9.41 33.03 0.87
CA ALA A 329 9.69 34.34 0.30
C ALA A 329 10.65 35.06 1.25
N ASP A 330 11.81 35.49 0.74
CA ASP A 330 12.70 36.38 1.45
C ASP A 330 11.92 37.66 1.76
N THR A 331 11.38 37.78 2.97
CA THR A 331 10.91 39.06 3.51
C THR A 331 12.12 39.92 3.84
N THR A 332 12.82 40.36 2.80
CA THR A 332 13.87 41.37 2.89
C THR A 332 13.34 42.65 2.24
N THR A 333 12.76 43.50 3.09
CA THR A 333 12.62 44.96 2.96
C THR A 333 12.10 45.54 1.63
N ALA A 334 10.82 45.92 1.62
CA ALA A 334 10.39 47.14 0.94
C ALA A 334 10.20 48.23 2.01
N ALA A 335 11.26 48.99 2.28
CA ALA A 335 11.12 50.26 2.98
C ALA A 335 10.26 51.18 2.12
N ALA A 336 9.08 51.55 2.62
CA ALA A 336 8.24 52.54 1.99
C ALA A 336 9.00 53.87 1.86
N PRO A 337 8.98 54.55 0.70
CA PRO A 337 9.59 55.86 0.59
C PRO A 337 8.81 56.84 1.48
N ALA A 338 9.54 57.53 2.36
CA ALA A 338 9.03 58.61 3.18
C ALA A 338 8.38 59.67 2.28
N GLY A 339 7.11 59.95 2.50
CA GLY A 339 6.36 61.00 1.81
C GLY A 339 6.97 62.37 2.07
N GLY A 340 7.29 63.08 0.98
CA GLY A 340 7.56 64.53 0.98
C GLY A 340 6.26 65.35 1.07
N PRO A 341 6.37 66.67 1.35
CA PRO A 341 5.45 67.37 2.24
C PRO A 341 4.17 67.91 1.58
N ALA A 342 3.23 68.22 2.48
CA ALA A 342 1.89 68.74 2.23
C ALA A 342 1.85 70.02 1.38
N GLY A 343 1.03 69.98 0.32
CA GLY A 343 0.55 71.16 -0.40
C GLY A 343 -0.81 71.62 0.13
N THR A 344 -0.85 72.86 0.61
CA THR A 344 -2.00 73.62 1.11
C THR A 344 -3.10 73.82 0.04
N PRO A 345 -4.40 73.87 0.38
CA PRO A 345 -5.46 74.11 -0.59
C PRO A 345 -5.67 75.60 -0.84
N ALA A 346 -5.96 75.97 -2.09
CA ALA A 346 -6.58 77.26 -2.44
C ALA A 346 -7.69 76.97 -3.46
N GLY A 347 -8.93 77.09 -3.01
CA GLY A 347 -10.09 77.26 -3.88
C GLY A 347 -10.46 78.75 -3.93
N VAL A 348 -10.73 79.26 -5.13
CA VAL A 348 -11.54 80.43 -5.59
C VAL A 348 -11.33 80.43 -7.13
N SER A 349 -12.28 80.43 -8.07
CA SER A 349 -13.74 80.69 -8.14
C SER A 349 -14.42 79.66 -9.04
#